data_AF-V4Y4Q2-F1
#
_entry.id   AF-V4Y4Q2-F1
#
_cell.length_a   1.000
_cell.length_b   1.000
_cell.length_c   1.000
_cell.angle_alpha   90.00
_cell.angle_beta   90.00
_cell.angle_gamma   90.00
#
_symmetry.space_group_name_H-M   'P 1'
#
loop_
_entity.id
_entity.type
_entity.pdbx_description
1 polymer ?
#
loop_
_entity_poly.entity_id
_entity_poly.type
_entity_poly.pdbx_seq_one_letter_code
_entity_poly.pdbx_strand_id
1 'polypeptide(L)' 'FLLVEHDMDLIMEQCEHVIMMHQGRILTQGSPAEVRSNEDVVEAYLGGEV' A
#
# COMPACT_ATOMS: atom_id res chain seq x y z
N PHE A 1 -9.14 -4.15 -14.26
CA PHE A 1 -9.05 -2.70 -14.02
C PHE A 1 -7.78 -2.45 -13.23
N LEU A 2 -7.01 -1.41 -13.54
CA LEU A 2 -5.77 -1.08 -12.85
C LEU A 2 -5.88 0.36 -12.36
N LEU A 3 -5.73 0.55 -11.05
CA LEU A 3 -5.73 1.84 -10.38
C LEU A 3 -4.37 2.03 -9.71
N VAL A 4 -3.79 3.22 -9.84
CA VAL A 4 -2.54 3.59 -9.17
C VAL A 4 -2.81 4.87 -8.42
N GLU A 5 -2.80 4.81 -7.09
CA GLU A 5 -3.14 5.91 -6.21
C GLU A 5 -2.30 5.88 -4.93
N HIS A 6 -2.26 7.03 -4.25
CA HIS A 6 -1.65 7.15 -2.92
C HIS A 6 -2.68 7.29 -1.80
N ASP A 7 -3.94 7.59 -2.15
CA ASP A 7 -5.06 7.65 -1.23
C ASP A 7 -5.48 6.24 -0.79
N MET A 8 -5.19 5.91 0.47
CA MET A 8 -5.47 4.59 1.02
C MET A 8 -6.96 4.35 1.24
N ASP A 9 -7.76 5.38 1.55
CA ASP A 9 -9.20 5.19 1.79
C ASP A 9 -9.90 4.76 0.50
N LEU A 10 -9.55 5.40 -0.63
CA LEU A 10 -10.04 5.00 -1.94
C LEU A 10 -9.63 3.57 -2.31
N ILE A 11 -8.39 3.19 -2.01
CA ILE A 11 -7.87 1.84 -2.26
C ILE A 11 -8.64 0.80 -1.42
N MET A 12 -8.95 1.09 -0.15
CA MET A 12 -9.72 0.18 0.69
C MET A 12 -11.14 -0.06 0.19
N GLU A 13 -11.77 0.95 -0.42
CA GLU A 13 -13.15 0.86 -0.89
C GLU A 13 -13.29 0.21 -2.28
N GLN A 14 -12.31 0.43 -3.17
CA GLN A 14 -12.45 0.12 -4.60
C GLN A 14 -11.60 -1.06 -5.08
N CYS A 15 -10.67 -1.56 -4.27
CA CYS A 15 -9.74 -2.61 -4.68
C CYS A 15 -9.93 -3.90 -3.86
N GLU A 16 -9.92 -5.05 -4.56
CA GLU A 16 -9.90 -6.37 -3.90
C GLU A 16 -8.47 -6.87 -3.64
N HIS A 17 -7.50 -6.39 -4.42
CA HIS A 17 -6.09 -6.74 -4.33
C HIS A 17 -5.21 -5.51 -4.58
N VAL A 18 -4.16 -5.37 -3.78
CA VAL A 18 -3.25 -4.22 -3.77
C VAL A 18 -1.83 -4.73 -3.89
N ILE A 19 -1.02 -4.04 -4.69
CA ILE A 19 0.43 -4.23 -4.75
C ILE A 19 1.04 -2.92 -4.29
N MET A 20 1.79 -2.95 -3.19
CA MET A 20 2.50 -1.78 -2.71
C MET A 20 3.96 -1.81 -3.15
N MET A 21 4.44 -0.68 -3.65
CA MET A 21 5.81 -0.51 -4.07
C MET A 21 6.50 0.60 -3.30
N HIS A 22 7.76 0.39 -2.95
CA HIS A 22 8.64 1.39 -2.39
C HIS A 22 10.00 1.34 -3.10
N GLN A 23 10.50 2.50 -3.55
CA GLN A 23 11.80 2.63 -4.23
C GLN A 23 12.02 1.63 -5.40
N GLY A 24 10.99 1.43 -6.23
CA GLY A 24 11.07 0.55 -7.40
C GLY A 24 11.05 -0.95 -7.06
N ARG A 25 10.75 -1.33 -5.81
CA ARG A 25 10.60 -2.72 -5.38
C ARG A 25 9.20 -2.94 -4.84
N ILE A 26 8.68 -4.15 -5.02
CA ILE A 26 7.44 -4.57 -4.37
C ILE A 26 7.77 -4.76 -2.89
N LEU A 27 7.01 -4.07 -2.04
CA LEU A 27 7.12 -4.17 -0.59
C LEU A 27 6.24 -5.32 -0.09
N THR A 28 4.96 -5.29 -0.47
CA THR A 28 3.99 -6.32 -0.13
C THR A 28 2.83 -6.32 -1.12
N GLN A 29 2.04 -7.39 -1.12
CA GLN A 29 0.84 -7.53 -1.94
C GLN A 29 -0.20 -8.41 -1.24
N GLY A 30 -1.47 -8.13 -1.45
CA GLY A 30 -2.58 -8.86 -0.83
C GLY A 30 -3.87 -8.06 -0.86
N SER A 31 -4.83 -8.42 0.00
CA SER A 31 -6.02 -7.60 0.21
C SER A 31 -5.65 -6.24 0.82
N PRO A 32 -6.48 -5.19 0.64
CA PRO A 32 -6.21 -3.89 1.25
C PRO A 32 -6.03 -3.97 2.78
N ALA A 33 -6.79 -4.83 3.46
CA ALA A 33 -6.69 -5.02 4.90
C ALA A 33 -5.34 -5.64 5.32
N GLU A 34 -4.86 -6.65 4.61
CA GLU A 34 -3.56 -7.28 4.85
C GLU A 34 -2.42 -6.29 4.61
N VAL A 35 -2.46 -5.55 3.49
CA VAL A 35 -1.46 -4.54 3.13
C VAL A 35 -1.41 -3.42 4.18
N ARG A 36 -2.56 -2.92 4.64
CA ARG A 36 -2.61 -1.88 5.69
C ARG A 36 -2.04 -2.34 7.03
N SER A 37 -2.22 -3.62 7.36
CA SER A 37 -1.72 -4.20 8.62
C SER A 37 -0.22 -4.55 8.59
N ASN A 38 0.42 -4.44 7.43
CA ASN A 38 1.82 -4.79 7.27
C ASN A 38 2.73 -3.70 7.87
N GLU A 39 3.65 -4.09 8.75
CA GLU A 39 4.55 -3.16 9.46
C GLU A 39 5.47 -2.40 8.50
N ASP A 40 5.96 -3.04 7.44
CA ASP A 40 6.82 -2.41 6.43
C ASP A 40 6.04 -1.30 5.68
N VAL A 41 4.73 -1.49 5.47
CA VAL A 41 3.85 -0.49 4.84
C VAL A 41 3.71 0.74 5.72
N VAL A 42 3.50 0.53 7.03
CA VAL A 42 3.40 1.62 8.00
C VAL A 42 4.72 2.38 8.08
N GLU A 43 5.86 1.68 8.09
CA GLU A 43 7.19 2.28 8.06
C GLU A 43 7.42 3.05 6.76
N ALA A 44 7.07 2.51 5.60
CA ALA A 44 7.24 3.20 4.32
C ALA A 44 6.36 4.45 4.17
N TYR A 45 5.19 4.51 4.83
CA TYR A 45 4.31 5.68 4.86
C TYR A 45 4.70 6.74 5.90
N LEU A 46 5.29 6.33 7.04
CA LEU A 46 5.65 7.24 8.15
C LEU A 46 7.15 7.59 8.23
N GLY A 47 8.02 6.79 7.60
CA GLY A 47 9.48 6.83 7.75
C GLY A 47 10.21 7.68 6.71
N GLY A 48 9.50 8.61 6.05
CA GLY A 48 10.03 9.43 4.97
C GLY A 48 10.58 10.81 5.37
N GLU A 49 10.66 11.15 6.66
CA GLU A 49 11.29 12.38 7.14
C GLU A 49 12.36 12.07 8.19
N VAL A 50 13.63 12.09 7.74
CA VAL A 50 14.79 12.52 8.53
C VAL A 50 15.42 13.72 7.85
#